data_AF-A0A9E5R9D5-F1
#
_entry.id   AF-A0A9E5R9D5-F1
#
_cell.length_a   1.000
_cell.length_b   1.000
_cell.length_c   1.000
_cell.angle_alpha   90.00
_cell.angle_beta   90.00
_cell.angle_gamma   90.00
#
_symmetry.space_group_name_H-M   'P 1'
#
loop_
_entity.id
_entity.type
_entity.pdbx_description
1 polymer ?
#
loop_
_entity_poly.entity_id
_entity_poly.type
_entity_poly.pdbx_seq_one_letter_code
_entity_poly.pdbx_strand_id
1 'polypeptide(L)'
;MCIPQEHVSRQHAVITHQFGVFMINDLGSANGTFVNGEQISEEYPLAHGDQIKLYVPIVNFSAVVTEEDQAEAMKTGSLILAADPASRPR
;
A
#
# COMPACT_ATOMS: atom_id res chain seq x y z
N MET A 1 -6.67 -10.03 -5.85
CA MET A 1 -7.19 -10.68 -4.63
C MET A 1 -8.69 -10.45 -4.56
N CYS A 2 -9.48 -11.42 -4.09
CA CYS A 2 -10.92 -11.24 -3.86
C CYS A 2 -11.23 -11.37 -2.37
N ILE A 3 -12.02 -10.44 -1.83
CA ILE A 3 -12.51 -10.45 -0.44
C ILE A 3 -14.03 -10.60 -0.49
N PRO A 4 -14.62 -11.73 -0.07
CA PRO A 4 -16.05 -11.97 -0.18
C PRO A 4 -16.82 -11.29 0.97
N GLN A 5 -16.83 -9.96 1.02
CA GLN A 5 -17.60 -9.19 2.01
C GLN A 5 -18.36 -8.04 1.36
N GLU A 6 -19.58 -7.78 1.85
CA GLU A 6 -20.54 -6.85 1.23
C GLU A 6 -20.04 -5.40 1.16
N HIS A 7 -19.20 -4.98 2.11
CA HIS A 7 -18.63 -3.63 2.16
C HIS A 7 -17.32 -3.48 1.37
N VAL A 8 -16.84 -4.54 0.69
CA VAL A 8 -15.66 -4.46 -0.19
C VAL A 8 -16.13 -4.45 -1.64
N SER A 9 -15.88 -3.34 -2.34
CA SER A 9 -16.13 -3.23 -3.78
C SER A 9 -15.45 -4.35 -4.59
N ARG A 10 -16.06 -4.74 -5.71
CA ARG A 10 -15.50 -5.75 -6.65
C ARG A 10 -14.10 -5.38 -7.14
N GLN A 11 -13.89 -4.08 -7.37
CA GLN A 11 -12.60 -3.46 -7.62
C GLN A 11 -12.40 -2.42 -6.52
N HIS A 12 -11.78 -2.82 -5.41
CA HIS A 12 -11.62 -1.95 -4.24
C HIS A 12 -10.30 -1.20 -4.28
N ALA A 13 -9.20 -1.94 -4.31
CA ALA A 13 -7.85 -1.39 -4.41
C ALA A 13 -6.99 -2.29 -5.28
N VAL A 14 -5.95 -1.70 -5.86
CA VAL A 14 -4.90 -2.40 -6.59
C VAL A 14 -3.57 -2.17 -5.87
N ILE A 15 -2.81 -3.25 -5.70
CA ILE A 15 -1.42 -3.15 -5.26
C ILE A 15 -0.56 -3.41 -6.49
N THR A 16 0.32 -2.47 -6.83
CA THR A 16 1.31 -2.62 -7.90
C THR A 16 2.71 -2.69 -7.30
N HIS A 17 3.62 -3.38 -7.97
CA HIS A 17 5.03 -3.41 -7.60
C HIS A 17 5.83 -2.85 -8.76
N GLN A 18 6.46 -1.70 -8.57
CA GLN A 18 7.19 -0.99 -9.60
C GLN A 18 8.48 -0.43 -9.02
N PHE A 19 9.60 -0.66 -9.72
CA PHE A 19 10.92 -0.17 -9.31
C PHE A 19 11.30 -0.59 -7.88
N GLY A 20 10.89 -1.81 -7.49
CA GLY A 20 11.10 -2.36 -6.16
C GLY A 20 10.10 -1.87 -5.08
N VAL A 21 9.30 -0.84 -5.36
CA VAL A 21 8.32 -0.31 -4.39
C VAL A 21 6.96 -0.93 -4.61
N PHE A 22 6.30 -1.31 -3.52
CA PHE A 22 4.89 -1.66 -3.53
C PHE A 22 4.06 -0.39 -3.37
N MET A 23 3.10 -0.18 -4.27
CA MET A 23 2.17 0.93 -4.24
C MET A 23 0.76 0.39 -4.11
N ILE A 24 -0.09 1.03 -3.31
CA ILE A 24 -1.53 0.76 -3.25
C ILE A 24 -2.30 1.95 -3.79
N ASN A 25 -3.30 1.68 -4.62
CA ASN A 25 -4.22 2.68 -5.12
C ASN A 25 -5.66 2.22 -4.91
N ASP A 26 -6.50 3.11 -4.37
CA ASP A 26 -7.93 2.88 -4.26
C ASP A 26 -8.59 3.10 -5.63
N LEU A 27 -9.47 2.19 -6.04
CA LEU A 27 -10.13 2.24 -7.35
C LEU A 27 -11.51 2.91 -7.29
N GLY A 28 -11.70 3.85 -6.37
CA GLY A 28 -13.00 4.47 -6.11
C GLY A 28 -13.92 3.52 -5.33
N SER A 29 -13.37 2.86 -4.31
CA SER A 29 -14.15 1.97 -3.46
C SER A 29 -15.23 2.75 -2.70
N ALA A 30 -16.36 2.10 -2.40
CA ALA A 30 -17.49 2.79 -1.77
C ALA A 30 -17.18 3.33 -0.36
N ASN A 31 -16.24 2.69 0.34
CA ASN A 31 -15.90 3.00 1.72
C ASN A 31 -14.47 3.53 1.88
N GLY A 32 -13.70 3.62 0.78
CA GLY A 32 -12.30 3.99 0.80
C GLY A 32 -11.36 2.90 1.31
N THR A 33 -10.09 3.06 0.95
CA THR A 33 -8.96 2.28 1.48
C THR A 33 -8.24 3.10 2.53
N PHE A 34 -7.84 2.45 3.63
CA PHE A 34 -7.07 3.08 4.70
C PHE A 34 -5.75 2.35 4.91
N VAL A 35 -4.66 3.08 5.10
CA VAL A 35 -3.35 2.53 5.45
C VAL A 35 -2.92 3.11 6.79
N ASN A 36 -2.60 2.25 7.76
CA ASN A 36 -2.24 2.62 9.14
C ASN A 36 -3.25 3.58 9.83
N GLY A 37 -4.52 3.50 9.43
CA GLY A 37 -5.61 4.33 9.98
C GLY A 37 -5.87 5.64 9.22
N GLU A 38 -5.06 5.97 8.20
CA GLU A 38 -5.25 7.14 7.34
C GLU A 38 -5.89 6.73 6.02
N GLN A 39 -6.87 7.50 5.54
CA GLN A 39 -7.52 7.22 4.27
C GLN A 39 -6.62 7.68 3.12
N ILE A 40 -6.37 6.78 2.17
CA ILE A 40 -5.61 7.14 0.98
C ILE A 40 -6.57 7.68 -0.09
N SER A 41 -6.20 8.78 -0.71
CA SER A 41 -6.91 9.40 -1.85
C SER A 41 -6.17 9.23 -3.16
N GLU A 42 -4.85 9.07 -3.10
CA GLU A 42 -3.96 8.83 -4.23
C GLU A 42 -3.09 7.59 -3.99
N GLU A 43 -2.23 7.29 -4.95
CA GLU A 43 -1.32 6.15 -4.89
C GLU A 43 -0.36 6.27 -3.68
N TYR A 44 -0.38 5.27 -2.81
CA TYR A 44 0.34 5.28 -1.54
C TYR A 44 1.44 4.20 -1.51
N PRO A 45 2.68 4.52 -1.12
CA PRO A 45 3.75 3.53 -1.01
C PRO A 45 3.54 2.63 0.23
N LEU A 46 3.46 1.33 0.00
CA LEU A 46 3.38 0.31 1.04
C LEU A 46 4.77 -0.13 1.52
N ALA A 47 4.94 -0.14 2.83
CA ALA A 47 6.10 -0.69 3.51
C ALA A 47 5.76 -1.99 4.24
N HIS A 48 6.76 -2.86 4.42
CA HIS A 48 6.61 -4.05 5.25
C HIS A 48 6.08 -3.68 6.64
N GLY A 49 5.01 -4.35 7.06
CA GLY A 49 4.35 -4.13 8.34
C GLY A 49 3.16 -3.16 8.28
N ASP A 50 2.90 -2.51 7.14
CA ASP A 50 1.75 -1.61 6.99
C ASP A 50 0.42 -2.37 7.11
N GLN A 51 -0.53 -1.74 7.78
CA GLN A 51 -1.88 -2.26 7.94
C GLN A 51 -2.84 -1.60 6.95
N ILE A 52 -3.40 -2.38 6.03
CA ILE A 52 -4.39 -1.94 5.05
C ILE A 52 -5.77 -2.32 5.56
N LYS A 53 -6.69 -1.36 5.63
CA LYS A 53 -8.08 -1.57 6.02
C LYS A 53 -9.01 -1.21 4.87
N LEU A 54 -9.83 -2.17 4.47
CA LEU A 54 -10.82 -2.04 3.39
C LEU A 54 -12.22 -1.86 3.99
N TYR A 55 -12.37 -0.85 4.84
CA TYR A 55 -13.49 -0.62 5.77
C TYR A 55 -13.46 -1.53 7.02
N VAL A 56 -13.97 -2.76 6.94
CA VAL A 56 -14.00 -3.70 8.07
C VAL A 56 -12.85 -4.71 8.03
N PRO A 57 -12.50 -5.32 6.88
CA PRO A 57 -11.39 -6.24 6.79
C PRO A 57 -10.07 -5.50 6.96
N ILE A 58 -9.19 -6.09 7.75
CA ILE A 58 -7.83 -5.64 7.95
C ILE A 58 -6.89 -6.66 7.29
N VAL A 59 -6.02 -6.15 6.43
CA VAL A 59 -4.99 -6.90 5.70
C VAL A 59 -3.63 -6.36 6.15
N ASN A 60 -2.77 -7.22 6.66
CA ASN A 60 -1.40 -6.84 7.01
C ASN A 60 -0.51 -7.08 5.80
N PHE A 61 0.28 -6.07 5.42
CA PHE A 61 1.19 -6.16 4.31
C PHE A 61 2.57 -6.64 4.77
N SER A 62 2.99 -7.82 4.29
CA SER A 62 4.31 -8.38 4.57
C SER A 62 5.06 -8.62 3.26
N ALA A 63 6.05 -7.79 2.96
CA ALA A 63 7.00 -8.01 1.88
C ALA A 63 8.36 -8.45 2.43
N VAL A 64 9.00 -9.42 1.78
CA VAL A 64 10.43 -9.69 1.99
C VAL A 64 11.16 -8.84 0.98
N VAL A 65 11.91 -7.86 1.47
CA VAL A 65 12.68 -6.95 0.64
C VAL A 65 14.12 -7.46 0.64
N THR A 66 14.66 -7.81 -0.52
CA THR A 66 16.07 -8.18 -0.64
C THR A 66 16.97 -6.94 -0.70
N GLU A 67 18.27 -7.10 -0.42
CA GLU A 67 19.24 -6.00 -0.56
C GLU A 67 19.33 -5.49 -2.00
N GLU A 68 19.08 -6.36 -2.98
CA GLU A 68 19.04 -6.01 -4.40
C GLU A 68 17.82 -5.13 -4.71
N ASP A 69 16.64 -5.48 -4.18
CA ASP A 69 15.43 -4.67 -4.31
C ASP A 69 15.64 -3.27 -3.69
N GLN A 70 16.22 -3.20 -2.48
CA GLN A 70 16.57 -1.93 -1.82
C GLN A 70 17.53 -1.08 -2.64
N ALA A 71 18.56 -1.71 -3.22
CA ALA A 71 19.55 -1.00 -4.04
C ALA A 71 18.95 -0.49 -5.35
N GLU A 72 18.02 -1.21 -5.97
CA GLU A 72 17.33 -0.80 -7.20
C GLU A 72 16.35 0.34 -6.94
N ALA A 73 15.61 0.26 -5.83
CA ALA A 73 14.74 1.32 -5.35
C ALA A 73 15.48 2.62 -5.00
N MET A 74 16.62 2.51 -4.30
CA MET A 74 17.47 3.65 -3.97
C MET A 74 18.08 4.30 -5.22
N LYS A 75 18.39 3.51 -6.26
CA LYS A 75 18.88 4.02 -7.55
C LYS A 75 17.80 4.67 -8.41
N THR A 76 16.57 4.18 -8.32
CA THR A 76 15.42 4.70 -9.07
C THR A 76 14.67 5.83 -8.35
N GLY A 77 15.08 6.16 -7.12
CA GLY A 77 14.47 7.22 -6.31
C GLY A 77 13.10 6.84 -5.74
N SER A 78 12.73 5.57 -5.85
CA SER A 78 11.47 5.04 -5.35
C SER A 78 11.75 4.47 -3.96
N LEU A 79 11.17 5.05 -2.90
CA LEU A 79 11.51 4.71 -1.50
C LEU A 79 11.11 3.27 -1.13
N ILE A 80 11.97 2.29 -1.39
CA ILE A 80 12.04 1.10 -0.53
C ILE A 80 12.89 1.49 0.65
N LEU A 81 12.24 1.86 1.73
CA LEU A 81 12.67 1.75 3.11
C LEU A 81 11.78 2.76 3.81
N ALA A 82 10.90 2.22 4.66
CA ALA A 82 10.13 2.94 5.66
C ALA A 82 10.46 4.43 5.66
N ALA A 83 9.78 5.16 4.76
CA ALA A 83 9.82 6.59 4.77
C ALA A 83 9.31 6.93 6.16
N ASP A 84 10.21 7.49 6.97
CA ASP A 84 9.94 8.14 8.23
C ASP A 84 8.46 8.58 8.23
N PRO A 85 7.62 8.16 9.19
CA PRO A 85 6.19 8.49 9.16
C PRO A 85 5.94 10.00 9.00
N ALA A 86 6.94 10.85 9.24
CA ALA A 86 6.96 12.28 8.99
C ALA A 86 7.15 12.74 7.52
N SER A 87 7.62 11.90 6.60
CA SER A 87 7.87 12.25 5.19
C SER A 87 6.82 11.72 4.19
N ARG A 88 5.76 11.08 4.70
CA ARG A 88 4.66 10.60 3.85
C ARG A 88 3.75 11.79 3.48
N PRO A 89 3.31 11.92 2.22
CA PRO A 89 2.37 12.96 1.84
C PRO A 89 1.07 12.80 2.64
N ARG A 90 0.53 13.93 3.12
CA ARG A 90 -0.80 14.02 3.76
C ARG A 90 -1.90 14.08 2.71
#